data_AF-A0A6B9Y844-F1
#
_entry.id   AF-A0A6B9Y844-F1
#
_cell.length_a   1.000
_cell.length_b   1.000
_cell.length_c   1.000
_cell.angle_alpha   90.00
_cell.angle_beta   90.00
_cell.angle_gamma   90.00
#
_symmetry.space_group_name_H-M   'P 1'
#
loop_
_entity.id
_entity.type
_entity.pdbx_description
1 polymer ?
#
loop_
_entity_poly.entity_id
_entity_poly.type
_entity_poly.pdbx_seq_one_letter_code
_entity_poly.pdbx_strand_id
1 'polypeptide(L)'
;MPSTTIQTVPVETLDHDTKAPANTIDIERRDLASKTILEIAHGSEEWTLEFSESGSLSDQDPAPPATPPRWLPEVVDRVAPELSLR
;
A
#
# COMPACT_ATOMS: atom_id res chain seq x y z
N MET A 1 5.51 -19.51 8.43
CA MET A 1 6.28 -19.22 7.19
C MET A 1 5.83 -17.85 6.74
N PRO A 2 6.73 -16.87 6.54
CA PRO A 2 6.33 -15.60 5.94
C PRO A 2 5.77 -15.85 4.54
N SER A 3 4.66 -15.21 4.20
CA SER A 3 4.06 -15.29 2.87
C SER A 3 4.23 -13.94 2.19
N THR A 4 4.77 -13.95 0.97
CA THR A 4 4.92 -12.75 0.16
C THR A 4 4.03 -12.87 -1.06
N THR A 5 3.22 -11.84 -1.30
CA THR A 5 2.32 -11.74 -2.45
C THR A 5 2.62 -10.45 -3.20
N ILE A 6 2.84 -10.55 -4.51
CA ILE A 6 3.08 -9.40 -5.38
C ILE A 6 1.83 -9.18 -6.22
N GLN A 7 1.31 -7.97 -6.22
CA GLN A 7 0.15 -7.55 -7.01
C GLN A 7 0.47 -6.27 -7.76
N THR A 8 0.06 -6.19 -9.02
CA THR A 8 0.17 -4.98 -9.82
C THR A 8 -1.24 -4.45 -10.08
N VAL A 9 -1.52 -3.23 -9.63
CA VAL A 9 -2.81 -2.55 -9.79
C VAL A 9 -2.69 -1.52 -10.90
N PRO A 10 -3.45 -1.65 -12.00
CA PRO A 10 -3.46 -0.64 -13.06
C PRO A 10 -4.19 0.63 -12.59
N VAL A 11 -3.54 1.79 -12.72
CA VAL A 11 -4.02 3.10 -12.22
C VAL A 11 -5.33 3.52 -12.87
N GLU A 12 -5.60 3.07 -14.11
CA GLU A 12 -6.87 3.28 -14.80
C GLU A 12 -8.08 2.68 -14.09
N THR A 13 -7.85 1.75 -13.16
CA THR A 13 -8.90 1.11 -12.36
C THR A 13 -9.15 1.79 -11.02
N LEU A 14 -8.46 2.89 -10.74
CA LEU A 14 -8.65 3.71 -9.55
C LEU A 14 -9.60 4.86 -9.88
N ASP A 15 -10.60 5.08 -9.02
CA ASP A 15 -11.70 6.04 -9.25
C ASP A 15 -11.26 7.51 -9.17
N HIS A 16 -10.03 7.78 -8.69
CA HIS A 16 -9.54 9.13 -8.45
C HIS A 16 -8.75 9.75 -9.63
N ASP A 17 -9.13 10.99 -9.97
CA ASP A 17 -8.61 11.92 -10.99
C ASP A 17 -7.07 12.11 -11.03
N THR A 18 -6.35 11.58 -10.04
CA THR A 18 -4.89 11.52 -10.00
C THR A 18 -4.36 10.37 -10.87
N LYS A 19 -4.45 10.55 -12.19
CA LYS A 19 -3.62 9.79 -13.14
C LYS A 19 -2.17 10.17 -12.91
N ALA A 20 -1.51 9.40 -12.07
CA ALA A 20 -0.10 9.54 -11.80
C ALA A 20 0.72 9.16 -13.07
N PRO A 21 1.99 9.55 -13.21
CA PRO A 21 2.71 9.47 -14.49
C PRO A 21 2.95 8.04 -14.99
N ALA A 22 2.91 7.04 -14.10
CA ALA A 22 2.99 5.62 -14.43
C ALA A 22 1.60 4.97 -14.44
N ASN A 23 1.40 4.01 -15.35
CA ASN A 23 0.12 3.34 -15.58
C ASN A 23 -0.22 2.25 -14.54
N THR A 24 0.74 1.85 -13.70
CA THR A 24 0.60 0.72 -12.77
C THR A 24 1.23 1.05 -11.42
N ILE A 25 0.64 0.50 -10.35
CA ILE A 25 1.15 0.52 -8.98
C ILE A 25 1.52 -0.91 -8.62
N ASP A 26 2.77 -1.14 -8.27
CA ASP A 26 3.27 -2.44 -7.84
C ASP A 26 3.21 -2.51 -6.32
N ILE A 27 2.68 -3.61 -5.79
CA ILE A 27 2.44 -3.78 -4.38
C ILE A 27 2.97 -5.15 -3.96
N GLU A 28 3.94 -5.13 -3.07
CA GLU A 28 4.43 -6.31 -2.39
C GLU A 28 3.86 -6.35 -0.98
N ARG A 29 3.04 -7.37 -0.73
CA ARG A 29 2.50 -7.68 0.59
C ARG A 29 3.35 -8.78 1.22
N ARG A 30 3.90 -8.52 2.39
CA ARG A 30 4.59 -9.50 3.24
C ARG A 30 3.81 -9.72 4.53
N ASP A 31 3.23 -10.89 4.68
CA ASP A 31 2.60 -11.31 5.92
C ASP A 31 3.63 -12.00 6.82
N LEU A 32 3.95 -11.37 7.95
CA LEU A 32 4.82 -11.88 8.99
C LEU A 32 3.97 -12.38 10.17
N ALA A 33 4.60 -13.07 11.12
CA ALA A 33 3.88 -13.69 12.25
C ALA A 33 3.16 -12.69 13.16
N SER A 34 3.59 -11.43 13.19
CA SER A 34 3.10 -10.39 14.12
C SER A 34 2.76 -9.05 13.45
N LYS A 35 2.90 -8.97 12.12
CA LYS A 35 2.66 -7.75 11.34
C LYS A 35 2.50 -8.07 9.85
N THR A 36 1.87 -7.16 9.12
CA THR A 36 1.82 -7.18 7.65
C THR A 36 2.53 -5.95 7.12
N ILE A 37 3.41 -6.11 6.14
CA ILE A 37 4.11 -5.00 5.49
C ILE A 37 3.59 -4.91 4.06
N LEU A 38 3.20 -3.72 3.63
CA LEU A 38 2.90 -3.40 2.24
C LEU A 38 3.97 -2.44 1.70
N GLU A 39 4.78 -2.91 0.75
CA GLU A 39 5.65 -2.05 -0.05
C GLU A 39 4.93 -1.72 -1.34
N ILE A 40 4.75 -0.43 -1.62
CA ILE A 40 3.93 0.10 -2.70
C ILE A 40 4.80 1.01 -3.54
N ALA A 41 5.09 0.61 -4.77
CA ALA A 41 5.90 1.35 -5.72
C ALA A 41 5.03 1.92 -6.85
N HIS A 42 5.17 3.21 -7.11
CA HIS A 42 4.53 3.90 -8.22
C HIS A 42 5.53 4.80 -8.94
N GLY A 43 6.04 4.34 -10.08
CA GLY A 43 7.03 5.10 -10.87
C GLY A 43 8.35 5.30 -10.12
N SER A 44 8.54 6.49 -9.55
CA SER A 44 9.73 6.83 -8.72
C SER A 44 9.36 7.06 -7.25
N GLU A 45 8.09 6.91 -6.88
CA GLU A 45 7.60 7.02 -5.51
C GLU A 45 7.48 5.63 -4.91
N GLU A 46 7.97 5.47 -3.69
CA GLU A 46 7.89 4.22 -2.93
C GLU A 46 7.30 4.54 -1.56
N TRP A 47 6.35 3.71 -1.14
CA TRP A 47 5.65 3.81 0.13
C TRP A 47 5.68 2.45 0.83
N THR A 48 6.15 2.42 2.06
CA THR A 48 6.11 1.22 2.91
C THR A 48 5.12 1.45 4.04
N LEU A 49 4.15 0.56 4.20
CA LEU A 49 3.14 0.62 5.25
C LEU A 49 3.25 -0.62 6.11
N GLU A 50 3.46 -0.43 7.41
CA GLU A 50 3.51 -1.52 8.37
C GLU A 50 2.21 -1.56 9.18
N PHE A 51 1.55 -2.70 9.17
CA PHE A 51 0.32 -2.95 9.91
C PHE A 51 0.59 -3.93 11.05
N SER A 52 0.03 -3.66 12.22
CA SER A 52 0.05 -4.59 13.35
C SER A 52 -0.71 -5.88 13.02
N GLU A 53 -0.57 -6.90 13.88
CA GLU A 53 -1.37 -8.13 13.82
C GLU A 53 -2.89 -7.88 13.80
N SER A 54 -3.35 -6.76 14.38
CA SER A 54 -4.76 -6.35 14.36
C SER A 54 -5.20 -5.70 13.04
N GLY A 55 -4.31 -5.57 12.06
CA GLY A 55 -4.57 -4.92 10.78
C GLY A 55 -4.58 -3.38 10.84
N SER A 56 -4.09 -2.78 11.92
CA SER A 56 -4.03 -1.32 12.07
C SER A 56 -2.67 -0.79 11.62
N LEU A 57 -2.63 0.33 10.90
CA LEU A 57 -1.38 0.98 10.53
C LEU A 57 -0.57 1.32 11.78
N SER A 58 0.61 0.72 11.89
CA SER A 58 1.54 0.90 13.00
C SER A 58 2.69 1.83 12.62
N ASP A 59 3.16 1.78 11.37
CA ASP A 59 4.24 2.62 10.86
C ASP A 59 4.08 2.88 9.36
N GLN A 60 4.69 3.95 8.85
CA GLN A 60 4.70 4.28 7.44
C GLN A 60 6.02 4.96 7.07
N ASP A 61 6.56 4.61 5.90
CA ASP A 61 7.68 5.27 5.26
C ASP A 61 7.26 5.72 3.85
N PRO A 62 7.45 7.00 3.48
CA PRO A 62 8.00 8.08 4.30
C PRO A 62 7.13 8.45 5.50
N ALA A 63 7.78 8.68 6.65
CA ALA A 63 7.11 9.06 7.89
C ALA A 63 6.47 10.47 7.81
N PRO A 64 5.45 10.77 8.65
CA PRO A 64 4.87 12.11 8.74
C PRO A 64 5.97 13.19 8.94
N PRO A 65 5.90 14.34 8.26
CA PRO A 65 4.72 14.95 7.64
C PRO A 65 4.47 14.61 6.17
N ALA A 66 5.15 13.58 5.61
CA ALA A 66 4.85 13.12 4.26
C ALA A 66 3.36 12.77 4.14
N THR A 67 2.68 13.36 3.15
CA THR A 67 1.26 13.13 2.94
C THR A 67 1.10 11.96 1.98
N PRO A 68 0.42 10.87 2.40
CA PRO A 68 0.18 9.75 1.51
C PRO A 68 -0.61 10.18 0.28
N PRO A 69 -0.29 9.65 -0.91
CA PRO A 69 -1.00 9.99 -2.11
C PRO A 69 -2.46 9.56 -2.02
N ARG A 70 -3.36 10.30 -2.67
CA ARG A 70 -4.81 10.10 -2.56
C ARG A 70 -5.27 8.71 -2.99
N TRP A 71 -4.53 8.06 -3.88
CA TRP A 71 -4.79 6.71 -4.36
C TRP A 71 -4.36 5.62 -3.37
N LEU A 72 -3.48 5.91 -2.41
CA LEU A 72 -2.90 4.92 -1.50
C LEU A 72 -3.97 4.15 -0.71
N PRO A 73 -4.99 4.81 -0.11
CA PRO A 73 -6.00 4.09 0.66
C PRO A 73 -6.87 3.16 -0.18
N GLU A 74 -7.22 3.57 -1.40
CA GLU A 74 -8.02 2.77 -2.32
C GLU A 74 -7.24 1.53 -2.79
N VAL A 75 -5.95 1.70 -3.04
CA VAL A 75 -5.06 0.59 -3.40
C VAL A 75 -4.98 -0.42 -2.26
N VAL A 76 -4.73 0.04 -1.03
CA VAL A 76 -4.67 -0.83 0.16
C VAL A 76 -5.98 -1.58 0.36
N ASP A 77 -7.12 -0.89 0.29
CA ASP A 77 -8.45 -1.50 0.42
C ASP A 77 -8.70 -2.60 -0.64
N ARG A 78 -8.16 -2.40 -1.86
CA ARG A 78 -8.31 -3.37 -2.95
C ARG A 78 -7.45 -4.63 -2.78
N VAL A 79 -6.22 -4.48 -2.31
CA VAL A 79 -5.28 -5.62 -2.17
C VAL A 79 -5.36 -6.30 -0.81
N ALA A 80 -5.79 -5.58 0.20
CA ALA A 80 -5.84 -6.00 1.58
C ALA A 80 -6.99 -5.28 2.33
N PRO A 81 -8.26 -5.56 1.98
CA PRO A 81 -9.44 -4.92 2.58
C PRO A 81 -9.57 -5.14 4.09
N GLU A 82 -8.86 -6.12 4.64
CA GLU A 82 -8.77 -6.37 6.07
C GLU A 82 -7.87 -5.37 6.82
N LEU A 83 -7.04 -4.59 6.11
CA LEU A 83 -6.11 -3.64 6.69
C LEU A 83 -6.72 -2.24 6.74
N SER A 84 -6.42 -1.50 7.81
CA SER A 84 -6.98 -0.17 8.05
C SER A 84 -5.88 0.87 8.21
N LEU A 85 -5.99 1.93 7.40
CA LEU A 85 -5.12 3.12 7.45
C LEU A 85 -5.63 4.20 8.42
N ARG A 86 -6.64 3.88 9.23
CA ARG A 86 -7.35 4.81 10.11
C ARG A 86 -6.60 5.14 11.39
#